data_AF-A0A1Y6FXI5-F1
#
_entry.id   AF-A0A1Y6FXI5-F1
#
_cell.length_a   1.000
_cell.length_b   1.000
_cell.length_c   1.000
_cell.angle_alpha   90.00
_cell.angle_beta   90.00
_cell.angle_gamma   90.00
#
_symmetry.space_group_name_H-M   'P 1'
#
loop_
_entity.id
_entity.type
_entity.pdbx_description
1 polymer ?
#
loop_
_entity_poly.entity_id
_entity_poly.type
_entity_poly.pdbx_seq_one_letter_code
_entity_poly.pdbx_strand_id
1 'polypeptide(L)'
;MKQLGTLYFFCGKMGAGKSTKSKQLAIDKNAVLLSEDEWLSSLYPNQFASFEDYIKFSAQLKPLVKKHVQNILSVGTDVVMDFPANTKKLRKWFLDMASEVNASHQLIFLNLNNDQCLRQIAQRRNEQPERAAFDTEAVFIHVTSFFEAPEESEGLNILEFSGKE
;
A
#
# COMPACT_ATOMS: atom_id res chain seq x y z
N MET A 1 -7.52 -25.28 16.75
CA MET A 1 -6.57 -24.12 16.73
C MET A 1 -7.36 -22.90 16.28
N LYS A 2 -7.18 -21.74 16.92
CA LYS A 2 -7.79 -20.50 16.40
C LYS A 2 -7.15 -20.17 15.05
N GLN A 3 -7.98 -19.97 14.03
CA GLN A 3 -7.50 -19.52 12.73
C GLN A 3 -7.10 -18.05 12.84
N LEU A 4 -5.88 -17.72 12.42
CA LEU A 4 -5.41 -16.34 12.33
C LEU A 4 -5.84 -15.74 10.99
N GLY A 5 -5.95 -14.42 10.96
CA GLY A 5 -6.20 -13.68 9.73
C GLY A 5 -4.96 -13.65 8.82
N THR A 6 -5.18 -13.21 7.59
CA THR A 6 -4.14 -12.97 6.57
C THR A 6 -3.95 -11.48 6.34
N LEU A 7 -2.69 -11.05 6.30
CA LEU A 7 -2.32 -9.69 5.90
C LEU A 7 -2.12 -9.61 4.38
N TYR A 8 -2.90 -8.77 3.71
CA TYR A 8 -2.75 -8.43 2.30
C TYR A 8 -2.21 -7.01 2.16
N PHE A 9 -1.20 -6.82 1.32
CA PHE A 9 -0.59 -5.51 1.06
C PHE A 9 -0.07 -5.41 -0.36
N PHE A 10 0.23 -4.20 -0.82
CA PHE A 10 0.44 -3.92 -2.25
C PHE A 10 1.80 -3.30 -2.55
N CYS A 11 2.41 -3.79 -3.62
CA CYS A 11 3.59 -3.18 -4.24
C CYS A 11 3.24 -2.78 -5.67
N GLY A 12 3.77 -1.64 -6.11
CA GLY A 12 3.56 -1.12 -7.46
C GLY A 12 3.82 0.38 -7.50
N LYS A 13 4.17 0.88 -8.67
CA LYS A 13 4.45 2.31 -8.89
C LYS A 13 3.23 3.18 -8.61
N MET A 14 3.45 4.49 -8.50
CA MET A 14 2.34 5.45 -8.48
C MET A 14 1.51 5.26 -9.76
N GLY A 15 0.19 5.24 -9.66
CA GLY A 15 -0.67 4.97 -10.83
C GLY A 15 -0.79 3.49 -11.21
N ALA A 16 -0.28 2.55 -10.43
CA ALA A 16 -0.42 1.12 -10.73
C ALA A 16 -1.80 0.51 -10.38
N GLY A 17 -2.72 1.28 -9.79
CA GLY A 17 -4.07 0.81 -9.41
C GLY A 17 -4.19 0.16 -8.03
N LYS A 18 -3.20 0.34 -7.13
CA LYS A 18 -3.17 -0.25 -5.77
C LYS A 18 -4.44 0.01 -4.96
N SER A 19 -4.85 1.28 -4.82
CA SER A 19 -6.02 1.66 -4.03
C SER A 19 -7.34 1.13 -4.59
N THR A 20 -7.42 0.91 -5.90
CA THR A 20 -8.60 0.27 -6.52
C THR A 20 -8.62 -1.22 -6.19
N LYS A 21 -7.47 -1.90 -6.35
CA LYS A 21 -7.35 -3.33 -6.08
C LYS A 21 -7.50 -3.65 -4.60
N SER A 22 -7.05 -2.78 -3.69
CA SER A 22 -7.21 -2.95 -2.23
C SER A 22 -8.67 -2.94 -1.81
N LYS A 23 -9.46 -1.99 -2.33
CA LYS A 23 -10.91 -1.93 -2.08
C LYS A 23 -11.62 -3.20 -2.56
N GLN A 24 -11.31 -3.64 -3.79
CA GLN A 24 -11.90 -4.86 -4.33
C GLN A 24 -11.51 -6.09 -3.49
N LEU A 25 -10.23 -6.23 -3.15
CA LEU A 25 -9.75 -7.37 -2.38
C LEU A 25 -10.35 -7.40 -0.97
N ALA A 26 -10.55 -6.24 -0.34
CA ALA A 26 -11.18 -6.17 0.98
C ALA A 26 -12.63 -6.68 0.94
N ILE A 27 -13.38 -6.36 -0.11
CA ILE A 27 -14.72 -6.90 -0.33
C ILE A 27 -14.67 -8.41 -0.56
N ASP A 28 -13.82 -8.86 -1.50
CA ASP A 28 -13.72 -10.28 -1.88
C ASP A 28 -13.32 -11.19 -0.72
N LYS A 29 -12.47 -10.69 0.18
CA LYS A 29 -11.98 -11.41 1.36
C LYS A 29 -12.81 -11.17 2.62
N ASN A 30 -13.83 -10.30 2.56
CA ASN A 30 -14.53 -9.82 3.75
C ASN A 30 -13.54 -9.36 4.85
N ALA A 31 -12.58 -8.52 4.44
CA ALA A 31 -11.44 -8.10 5.23
C ALA A 31 -11.56 -6.64 5.65
N VAL A 32 -10.87 -6.27 6.75
CA VAL A 32 -10.75 -4.87 7.17
C VAL A 32 -9.79 -4.15 6.22
N LEU A 33 -10.26 -3.10 5.56
CA LEU A 33 -9.42 -2.22 4.74
C LEU A 33 -8.85 -1.08 5.60
N LEU A 34 -7.53 -0.89 5.54
CA LEU A 34 -6.85 0.28 6.10
C LEU A 34 -6.13 1.02 4.99
N SER A 35 -6.42 2.31 4.82
CA SER A 35 -5.74 3.20 3.87
C SER A 35 -4.86 4.21 4.59
N GLU A 36 -3.58 4.30 4.19
CA GLU A 36 -2.66 5.27 4.78
C GLU A 36 -3.11 6.71 4.48
N ASP A 37 -3.47 6.99 3.23
CA ASP A 37 -3.92 8.31 2.78
C ASP A 37 -5.16 8.77 3.57
N GLU A 38 -6.12 7.87 3.84
CA GLU A 38 -7.32 8.17 4.62
C GLU A 38 -6.99 8.52 6.08
N TRP A 39 -6.11 7.74 6.71
CA TRP A 39 -5.73 7.97 8.12
C TRP A 39 -4.89 9.24 8.26
N LEU A 40 -3.94 9.45 7.35
CA LEU A 40 -3.09 10.63 7.32
C LEU A 40 -3.91 11.91 7.11
N SER A 41 -4.82 11.91 6.13
CA SER A 41 -5.69 13.07 5.88
C SER A 41 -6.66 13.35 7.04
N SER A 42 -7.13 12.32 7.74
CA SER A 42 -8.01 12.46 8.91
C SER A 42 -7.29 12.96 10.16
N LEU A 43 -6.08 12.47 10.43
CA LEU A 43 -5.31 12.81 11.64
C LEU A 43 -4.51 14.11 11.52
N TYR A 44 -4.07 14.45 10.30
CA TYR A 44 -3.21 15.60 10.04
C TYR A 44 -3.81 16.52 8.96
N PRO A 45 -5.06 16.99 9.12
CA PRO A 45 -5.71 17.83 8.12
C PRO A 45 -4.91 19.12 7.91
N ASN A 46 -4.65 19.46 6.65
CA ASN A 46 -3.90 20.66 6.23
C ASN A 46 -2.44 20.76 6.74
N GLN A 47 -1.85 19.66 7.21
CA GLN A 47 -0.46 19.66 7.70
C GLN A 47 0.54 19.10 6.67
N PHE A 48 0.08 18.67 5.48
CA PHE A 48 0.94 18.21 4.39
C PHE A 48 1.34 19.38 3.49
N ALA A 49 2.49 19.99 3.75
CA ALA A 49 3.06 21.00 2.87
C ALA A 49 4.10 20.41 1.90
N SER A 50 4.64 19.23 2.22
CA SER A 50 5.74 18.61 1.49
C SER A 50 5.74 17.08 1.55
N PHE A 51 6.59 16.45 0.72
CA PHE A 51 6.85 15.01 0.78
C PHE A 51 7.55 14.60 2.10
N GLU A 52 8.33 15.51 2.71
CA GLU A 52 8.98 15.27 4.00
C GLU A 52 7.96 15.17 5.14
N ASP A 53 6.91 16.00 5.12
CA ASP A 53 5.80 15.91 6.07
C ASP A 53 5.10 14.55 5.97
N TYR A 54 4.88 14.06 4.74
CA TYR A 54 4.33 12.71 4.52
C TYR A 54 5.21 11.63 5.16
N ILE A 55 6.52 11.65 4.94
CA ILE A 55 7.46 10.67 5.54
C ILE A 55 7.39 10.72 7.07
N LYS A 56 7.40 11.93 7.64
CA LYS A 56 7.35 12.16 9.09
C LYS A 56 6.06 11.61 9.70
N PHE A 57 4.90 11.98 9.16
CA PHE A 57 3.61 11.55 9.71
C PHE A 57 3.34 10.06 9.46
N SER A 58 3.72 9.52 8.30
CA SER A 58 3.69 8.07 8.05
C SER A 58 4.52 7.31 9.10
N ALA A 59 5.73 7.80 9.42
CA ALA A 59 6.57 7.17 10.44
C ALA A 59 5.95 7.21 11.85
N GLN A 60 5.28 8.30 12.23
CA GLN A 60 4.58 8.41 13.52
C GLN A 60 3.36 7.49 13.62
N LEU A 61 2.67 7.27 12.49
CA LEU A 61 1.45 6.46 12.44
C LEU A 61 1.74 4.94 12.53
N LYS A 62 2.85 4.50 11.94
CA LYS A 62 3.18 3.07 11.77
C LYS A 62 3.17 2.23 13.05
N PRO A 63 3.72 2.66 14.21
CA PRO A 63 3.68 1.86 15.43
C PRO A 63 2.26 1.54 15.91
N LEU A 64 1.36 2.52 15.83
CA LEU A 64 -0.04 2.35 16.21
C LEU A 64 -0.76 1.41 15.23
N VAL A 65 -0.60 1.66 13.92
CA VAL A 65 -1.18 0.81 12.86
C VAL A 65 -0.73 -0.64 13.03
N LYS A 66 0.57 -0.88 13.22
CA LYS A 66 1.13 -2.23 13.39
C LYS A 66 0.43 -3.00 14.50
N LYS A 67 0.31 -2.39 15.69
CA LYS A 67 -0.35 -3.03 16.84
C LYS A 67 -1.84 -3.28 16.58
N HIS A 68 -2.52 -2.33 15.93
CA HIS A 68 -3.94 -2.48 15.61
C HIS A 68 -4.18 -3.62 14.62
N VAL A 69 -3.39 -3.70 13.56
CA VAL A 69 -3.45 -4.78 12.56
C VAL A 69 -3.16 -6.14 13.19
N GLN A 70 -2.11 -6.23 14.03
CA GLN A 70 -1.78 -7.44 14.77
C GLN A 70 -2.93 -7.95 15.63
N ASN A 71 -3.66 -7.05 16.30
CA ASN A 71 -4.84 -7.42 17.09
C ASN A 71 -5.97 -7.99 16.21
N ILE A 72 -6.22 -7.40 15.04
CA ILE A 72 -7.24 -7.86 14.09
C ILE A 72 -6.89 -9.25 13.54
N LEU A 73 -5.64 -9.43 13.11
CA LEU A 73 -5.14 -10.72 12.62
C LEU A 73 -5.22 -11.81 13.71
N SER A 74 -4.91 -11.47 14.96
CA SER A 74 -4.91 -12.40 16.09
C SER A 74 -6.31 -12.93 16.45
N VAL A 75 -7.37 -12.21 16.08
CA VAL A 75 -8.76 -12.65 16.26
C VAL A 75 -9.34 -13.36 15.03
N GLY A 76 -8.53 -13.59 13.99
CA GLY A 76 -8.91 -14.37 12.81
C GLY A 76 -9.51 -13.55 11.68
N THR A 77 -9.40 -12.22 11.71
CA THR A 77 -9.93 -11.34 10.65
C THR A 77 -8.82 -10.92 9.70
N ASP A 78 -9.08 -11.04 8.39
CA ASP A 78 -8.16 -10.61 7.35
C ASP A 78 -8.04 -9.08 7.32
N VAL A 79 -6.85 -8.59 6.97
CA VAL A 79 -6.57 -7.15 6.84
C VAL A 79 -5.97 -6.87 5.47
N VAL A 80 -6.53 -5.88 4.79
CA VAL A 80 -5.98 -5.33 3.54
C VAL A 80 -5.41 -3.95 3.83
N MET A 81 -4.12 -3.76 3.57
CA MET A 81 -3.43 -2.49 3.79
C MET A 81 -3.13 -1.79 2.47
N ASP A 82 -3.83 -0.69 2.19
CA ASP A 82 -3.53 0.26 1.12
C ASP A 82 -2.48 1.27 1.59
N PHE A 83 -1.26 0.77 1.73
CA PHE A 83 -0.06 1.47 2.15
C PHE A 83 1.03 1.19 1.11
N PRO A 84 2.01 2.09 0.90
CA PRO A 84 3.08 1.82 -0.04
C PRO A 84 4.05 0.76 0.49
N ALA A 85 4.27 -0.28 -0.31
CA ALA A 85 5.34 -1.26 -0.12
C ALA A 85 6.39 -1.15 -1.24
N ASN A 86 6.73 0.08 -1.63
CA ASN A 86 7.58 0.39 -2.79
C ASN A 86 9.09 0.22 -2.54
N THR A 87 9.51 0.04 -1.29
CA THR A 87 10.92 -0.24 -0.93
C THR A 87 11.03 -1.57 -0.20
N LYS A 88 12.20 -2.20 -0.26
CA LYS A 88 12.53 -3.43 0.51
C LYS A 88 12.32 -3.22 2.00
N LYS A 89 12.71 -2.05 2.52
CA LYS A 89 12.52 -1.68 3.94
C LYS A 89 11.04 -1.67 4.35
N LEU A 90 10.16 -1.12 3.50
CA LEU A 90 8.72 -1.09 3.79
C LEU A 90 8.11 -2.50 3.69
N ARG A 91 8.50 -3.30 2.70
CA ARG A 91 8.03 -4.69 2.59
C ARG A 91 8.45 -5.53 3.79
N LYS A 92 9.68 -5.36 4.27
CA LYS A 92 10.12 -5.99 5.53
C LYS A 92 9.23 -5.60 6.71
N TRP A 93 8.81 -4.34 6.81
CA TRP A 93 7.90 -3.91 7.89
C TRP A 93 6.54 -4.62 7.86
N PHE A 94 5.95 -4.88 6.68
CA PHE A 94 4.74 -5.69 6.55
C PHE A 94 4.99 -7.16 6.93
N LEU A 95 6.10 -7.73 6.46
CA LEU A 95 6.46 -9.11 6.80
C LEU A 95 6.64 -9.29 8.31
N ASP A 96 7.37 -8.37 8.95
CA ASP A 96 7.57 -8.37 10.41
C ASP A 96 6.23 -8.23 11.15
N MET A 97 5.31 -7.38 10.65
CA MET A 97 3.97 -7.21 11.25
C MET A 97 3.17 -8.51 11.32
N ALA A 98 3.14 -9.28 10.23
CA ALA A 98 2.42 -10.56 10.19
C ALA A 98 3.16 -11.68 10.95
N SER A 99 4.48 -11.78 10.75
CA SER A 99 5.28 -12.87 11.32
C SER A 99 5.38 -12.81 12.85
N GLU A 100 5.44 -11.63 13.45
CA GLU A 100 5.46 -11.46 14.92
C GLU A 100 4.21 -12.02 15.63
N VAL A 101 3.08 -12.16 14.93
CA VAL A 101 1.85 -12.77 15.45
C VAL A 101 1.55 -14.11 14.79
N ASN A 102 2.50 -14.66 14.02
CA ASN A 102 2.37 -15.91 13.25
C ASN A 102 1.20 -15.91 12.25
N ALA A 103 0.77 -14.74 11.79
CA ALA A 103 -0.26 -14.59 10.77
C ALA A 103 0.31 -14.85 9.37
N SER A 104 -0.53 -15.34 8.46
CA SER A 104 -0.18 -15.43 7.04
C SER A 104 -0.13 -14.05 6.39
N HIS A 105 0.54 -13.94 5.26
CA HIS A 105 0.62 -12.71 4.49
C HIS A 105 0.63 -12.99 2.98
N GLN A 106 0.26 -11.99 2.18
CA GLN A 106 0.34 -12.00 0.73
C GLN A 106 0.63 -10.59 0.22
N LEU A 107 1.75 -10.44 -0.50
CA LEU A 107 2.05 -9.26 -1.29
C LEU A 107 1.36 -9.37 -2.65
N ILE A 108 0.57 -8.36 -3.01
CA ILE A 108 0.02 -8.16 -4.35
C ILE A 108 0.92 -7.20 -5.11
N PHE A 109 1.64 -7.69 -6.11
CA PHE A 109 2.55 -6.90 -6.92
C PHE A 109 1.89 -6.49 -8.25
N LEU A 110 1.60 -5.20 -8.41
CA LEU A 110 1.08 -4.62 -9.65
C LEU A 110 2.27 -4.14 -10.50
N ASN A 111 2.78 -5.01 -11.36
CA ASN A 111 3.96 -4.80 -12.19
C ASN A 111 3.59 -4.14 -13.54
N LEU A 112 3.17 -2.88 -13.46
CA LEU A 112 2.84 -2.07 -14.63
C LEU A 112 4.08 -1.27 -15.09
N ASN A 113 4.20 -1.09 -16.41
CA ASN A 113 5.23 -0.23 -16.96
C ASN A 113 4.88 1.26 -16.73
N ASN A 114 5.85 2.14 -17.00
CA ASN A 114 5.69 3.57 -16.74
C ASN A 114 4.55 4.18 -17.58
N ASP A 115 4.42 3.81 -18.85
CA ASP A 115 3.39 4.34 -19.74
C ASP A 115 1.98 3.95 -19.30
N GLN A 116 1.79 2.73 -18.78
CA GLN A 116 0.54 2.29 -18.19
C GLN A 116 0.21 3.10 -16.94
N CYS A 117 1.20 3.30 -16.05
CA CYS A 117 1.01 4.09 -14.83
C CYS A 117 0.68 5.55 -15.13
N LEU A 118 1.40 6.18 -16.06
CA LEU A 118 1.18 7.56 -16.47
C LEU A 118 -0.20 7.76 -17.11
N ARG A 119 -0.68 6.80 -17.92
CA ARG A 119 -2.05 6.83 -18.44
C ARG A 119 -3.10 6.80 -17.35
N GLN A 120 -2.93 5.93 -16.34
CA GLN A 120 -3.85 5.86 -15.20
C GLN A 120 -3.81 7.14 -14.35
N ILE A 121 -2.63 7.74 -14.15
CA ILE A 121 -2.49 9.03 -13.45
C ILE A 121 -3.21 10.13 -14.22
N ALA A 122 -3.05 10.20 -15.54
CA ALA A 122 -3.73 11.18 -16.37
C ALA A 122 -5.26 11.05 -16.30
N GLN A 123 -5.78 9.82 -16.31
CA GLN A 123 -7.20 9.56 -16.13
C GLN A 123 -7.68 9.98 -14.74
N ARG A 124 -7.00 9.53 -13.66
CA ARG A 124 -7.36 9.87 -12.28
C ARG A 124 -7.37 11.38 -12.05
N ARG A 125 -6.41 12.11 -12.62
CA ARG A 125 -6.37 13.57 -12.54
C ARG A 125 -7.62 14.24 -13.11
N ASN A 126 -8.20 13.70 -14.18
CA ASN A 126 -9.43 14.23 -14.78
C ASN A 126 -10.66 13.90 -13.91
N GLU A 127 -10.66 12.72 -13.28
CA GLU A 127 -11.75 12.26 -12.41
C GLU A 127 -11.71 12.87 -11.00
N GLN A 128 -10.51 13.25 -10.53
CA GLN A 128 -10.22 13.75 -9.17
C GLN A 128 -9.37 15.03 -9.25
N PRO A 129 -9.99 16.20 -9.57
CA PRO A 129 -9.27 17.45 -9.74
C PRO A 129 -8.45 17.89 -8.52
N GLU A 130 -8.86 17.49 -7.30
CA GLU A 130 -8.15 17.75 -6.05
C GLU A 130 -6.77 17.08 -5.99
N ARG A 131 -6.56 16.00 -6.74
CA ARG A 131 -5.27 15.29 -6.82
C ARG A 131 -4.36 15.85 -7.90
N ALA A 132 -4.82 16.79 -8.73
CA ALA A 132 -4.10 17.23 -9.93
C ALA A 132 -2.70 17.81 -9.64
N ALA A 133 -2.50 18.44 -8.49
CA ALA A 133 -1.20 18.95 -8.07
C ALA A 133 -0.16 17.83 -7.81
N PHE A 134 -0.63 16.65 -7.39
CA PHE A 134 0.21 15.48 -7.10
C PHE A 134 0.29 14.51 -8.28
N ASP A 135 -0.76 14.44 -9.11
CA ASP A 135 -0.85 13.57 -10.28
C ASP A 135 -0.14 14.17 -11.51
N THR A 136 1.16 14.43 -11.34
CA THR A 136 2.04 14.94 -12.39
C THR A 136 3.12 13.93 -12.76
N GLU A 137 3.63 14.03 -13.99
CA GLU A 137 4.74 13.19 -14.46
C GLU A 137 6.02 13.41 -13.63
N ALA A 138 6.29 14.66 -13.21
CA ALA A 138 7.43 14.98 -12.36
C ALA A 138 7.36 14.24 -11.01
N VAL A 139 6.19 14.26 -10.35
CA VAL A 139 5.97 13.51 -9.12
C VAL A 139 6.06 12.00 -9.37
N PHE A 140 5.53 11.51 -10.48
CA PHE A 140 5.64 10.09 -10.86
C PHE A 140 7.11 9.66 -10.96
N ILE A 141 7.94 10.41 -11.68
CA ILE A 141 9.36 10.11 -11.86
C ILE A 141 10.08 10.14 -10.50
N HIS A 142 9.82 11.17 -9.69
CA HIS A 142 10.43 11.31 -8.36
C HIS A 142 10.06 10.14 -7.43
N VAL A 143 8.78 9.77 -7.34
CA VAL A 143 8.35 8.64 -6.50
C VAL A 143 8.88 7.31 -7.05
N THR A 144 8.92 7.16 -8.37
CA THR A 144 9.42 5.95 -9.03
C THR A 144 10.92 5.76 -8.86
N SER A 145 11.71 6.82 -8.63
CA SER A 145 13.15 6.67 -8.37
C SER A 145 13.47 5.95 -7.06
N PHE A 146 12.50 5.87 -6.13
CA PHE A 146 12.63 5.10 -4.89
C PHE A 146 12.07 3.67 -5.00
N PHE A 147 11.50 3.30 -6.15
CA PHE A 147 10.85 2.00 -6.30
C PHE A 147 11.86 0.87 -6.44
N GLU A 148 11.74 -0.14 -5.59
CA GLU A 148 12.49 -1.38 -5.66
C GLU A 148 11.49 -2.51 -5.96
N ALA A 149 11.68 -3.25 -7.05
CA ALA A 149 10.84 -4.40 -7.36
C ALA A 149 10.95 -5.47 -6.26
N PRO A 150 9.86 -6.19 -5.93
CA PRO A 150 9.92 -7.35 -5.04
C PRO A 150 10.86 -8.43 -5.57
N GLU A 151 11.64 -9.04 -4.68
CA GLU A 151 12.55 -10.14 -5.00
C GLU A 151 12.24 -11.37 -4.13
N GLU A 152 12.53 -12.57 -4.64
CA GLU A 152 12.33 -13.84 -3.91
C GLU A 152 13.11 -13.88 -2.58
N SER A 153 14.28 -13.22 -2.54
CA SER A 153 15.15 -13.12 -1.37
C SER A 153 14.48 -12.45 -0.16
N GLU A 154 13.38 -11.74 -0.36
CA GLU A 154 12.63 -11.07 0.71
C GLU A 154 11.74 -12.03 1.51
N GLY A 155 11.56 -13.28 1.06
CA GLY A 155 10.75 -14.29 1.77
C GLY A 155 9.25 -13.98 1.79
N LEU A 156 8.77 -13.21 0.80
CA LEU A 156 7.38 -12.79 0.68
C LEU A 156 6.57 -13.80 -0.16
N ASN A 157 5.32 -14.02 0.22
CA ASN A 157 4.34 -14.64 -0.66
C ASN A 157 3.90 -13.59 -1.69
N ILE A 158 4.38 -13.69 -2.95
CA ILE A 158 4.12 -12.69 -3.99
C ILE A 158 3.07 -13.22 -4.98
N LEU A 159 2.04 -12.42 -5.24
CA LEU A 159 1.09 -12.61 -6.34
C LEU A 159 1.25 -11.43 -7.29
N GLU A 160 1.87 -11.69 -8.43
CA GLU A 160 2.19 -10.68 -9.43
C GLU A 160 1.10 -10.56 -10.51
N PHE A 161 0.75 -9.32 -10.83
CA PHE A 161 -0.09 -8.95 -11.97
C PHE A 161 0.74 -8.07 -12.91
N SER A 162 1.12 -8.60 -14.06
CA SER A 162 1.70 -7.83 -15.15
C SER A 162 0.60 -7.40 -16.10
N GLY A 163 0.65 -6.17 -16.61
CA GLY A 163 -0.44 -5.53 -17.37
C GLY A 163 -0.69 -6.09 -18.78
N LYS A 164 -0.80 -7.41 -18.93
CA LYS A 164 -1.46 -8.07 -20.07
C LYS A 164 -2.83 -8.54 -19.63
N GLU A 165 -3.79 -7.63 -19.69
CA GLU A 165 -5.21 -7.83 -20.05
C GLU A 165 -5.88 -6.46 -20.15
#